data_AF-M1AUE7-F1
#
_entry.id   AF-M1AUE7-F1
#
_cell.length_a   1.000
_cell.length_b   1.000
_cell.length_c   1.000
_cell.angle_alpha   90.00
_cell.angle_beta   90.00
_cell.angle_gamma   90.00
#
_symmetry.space_group_name_H-M   'P 1'
#
loop_
_entity.id
_entity.type
_entity.pdbx_description
1 polymer ?
#
loop_
_entity_poly.entity_id
_entity_poly.type
_entity_poly.pdbx_seq_one_letter_code
_entity_poly.pdbx_strand_id
1 'polypeptide(L)'
;MTLVARYAPKLLHWWMIRKTSQSSSTDSTKPTYFTDKDLELLKNAPGFQFLTADKLKSRSVFNNLRSDFLVAFSKWDFDPLELSNPFPENDKRPVHIWHGCEDRFINLKLQRHVSERLPWIQYHEVHDGGHLLIYDTAVCEAILKSLLLGVDTPLYTPKFTS
;
A
#
# COMPACT_ATOMS: atom_id res chain seq x y z
N MET A 1 9.46 -7.34 -17.02
CA MET A 1 10.11 -6.31 -16.16
C MET A 1 10.88 -6.92 -14.98
N THR A 2 10.33 -7.91 -14.27
CA THR A 2 11.00 -8.57 -13.11
C THR A 2 12.35 -9.23 -13.44
N LEU A 3 12.50 -9.87 -14.61
CA LEU A 3 13.79 -10.42 -15.07
C LEU A 3 14.86 -9.33 -15.23
N VAL A 4 14.51 -8.18 -15.81
CA VAL A 4 15.43 -7.05 -15.97
C VAL A 4 15.80 -6.46 -14.61
N ALA A 5 14.82 -6.31 -13.70
CA ALA A 5 15.07 -5.87 -12.34
C ALA A 5 16.01 -6.82 -11.58
N ARG A 6 15.91 -8.13 -11.80
CA ARG A 6 16.74 -9.15 -11.14
C ARG A 6 18.16 -9.21 -11.71
N TYR A 7 18.29 -9.33 -13.03
CA TYR A 7 19.55 -9.68 -13.69
C TYR A 7 20.30 -8.49 -14.30
N ALA A 8 19.62 -7.38 -14.60
CA ALA A 8 20.22 -6.18 -15.20
C ALA A 8 19.83 -4.89 -14.44
N PRO A 9 20.02 -4.81 -13.11
CA PRO A 9 19.56 -3.68 -12.29
C PRO A 9 20.19 -2.34 -12.69
N LYS A 10 21.46 -2.33 -13.13
CA LYS A 10 22.14 -1.11 -13.59
C LYS A 10 21.50 -0.54 -14.86
N LEU A 11 21.12 -1.40 -15.79
CA LEU A 11 20.44 -1.00 -17.03
C LEU A 11 19.05 -0.44 -16.72
N LEU A 12 18.31 -1.11 -15.82
CA LEU A 12 17.02 -0.63 -15.36
C LEU A 12 17.12 0.73 -14.67
N HIS A 13 18.13 0.93 -13.82
CA HIS A 13 18.36 2.20 -13.12
C HIS A 13 18.63 3.34 -14.11
N TRP A 14 19.55 3.11 -15.05
CA TRP A 14 19.85 4.07 -16.10
C TRP A 14 18.62 4.42 -16.94
N TRP A 15 17.82 3.42 -17.33
CA TRP A 15 16.59 3.64 -18.08
C TRP A 15 15.56 4.45 -17.29
N MET A 16 15.36 4.15 -16.00
CA MET A 16 14.45 4.91 -15.13
C MET A 16 14.86 6.38 -15.01
N ILE A 17 16.15 6.67 -14.75
CA ILE A 17 16.66 8.04 -14.64
C ILE A 17 16.41 8.81 -15.94
N ARG A 18 16.65 8.19 -17.10
CA ARG A 18 16.40 8.83 -18.41
C ARG A 18 14.92 9.11 -18.65
N LYS A 19 14.05 8.15 -18.36
CA LYS A 19 12.59 8.30 -18.55
C LYS A 19 12.03 9.42 -17.67
N THR A 20 12.41 9.47 -16.39
CA THR A 20 11.92 10.49 -15.46
C THR A 20 12.45 11.89 -15.75
N SER A 21 13.66 12.01 -16.32
CA SER A 21 14.20 13.29 -16.78
C SER A 21 13.51 13.83 -18.04
N GLN A 22 12.84 12.96 -18.80
CA GLN A 22 12.08 13.34 -20.02
C GLN A 22 10.60 13.59 -19.72
N SER A 23 10.03 12.96 -18.69
CA SER A 23 8.62 13.11 -18.32
C SER A 23 8.29 14.41 -17.58
N SER A 24 9.26 15.30 -17.34
CA SER A 24 9.03 16.56 -16.62
C SER A 24 8.34 17.65 -17.46
N SER A 25 8.07 17.42 -18.75
CA SER A 25 7.49 18.45 -19.62
C SER A 25 5.97 18.38 -19.81
N THR A 26 5.31 17.24 -19.64
CA THR A 26 3.85 17.13 -19.84
C THR A 26 3.38 15.75 -19.44
N ASP A 27 2.78 15.58 -18.26
CA ASP A 27 1.73 14.57 -18.12
C ASP A 27 0.84 14.83 -16.89
N SER A 28 -0.31 15.43 -17.17
CA SER A 28 -1.45 15.72 -16.28
C SER A 28 -2.28 14.46 -15.99
N THR A 29 -1.65 13.29 -15.85
CA THR A 29 -2.34 11.98 -15.85
C THR A 29 -3.01 11.57 -14.53
N LYS A 30 -3.35 12.50 -13.61
CA LYS A 30 -3.74 12.13 -12.22
C LYS A 30 -4.99 12.78 -11.61
N PRO A 31 -6.20 12.57 -12.17
CA PRO A 31 -7.41 12.59 -11.34
C PRO A 31 -8.17 11.25 -11.31
N THR A 32 -7.93 10.30 -12.21
CA THR A 32 -8.89 9.18 -12.39
C THR A 32 -8.83 8.14 -11.27
N TYR A 33 -7.65 7.90 -10.69
CA TYR A 33 -7.43 6.84 -9.70
C TYR A 33 -7.48 7.30 -8.24
N PHE A 34 -7.32 8.58 -7.97
CA PHE A 34 -7.44 9.12 -6.61
C PHE A 34 -8.87 9.61 -6.38
N THR A 35 -9.39 9.41 -5.19
CA THR A 35 -10.68 10.00 -4.77
C THR A 35 -10.52 11.49 -4.50
N ASP A 36 -11.63 12.23 -4.38
CA ASP A 36 -11.57 13.64 -3.99
C ASP A 36 -10.91 13.80 -2.61
N LYS A 37 -11.19 12.87 -1.69
CA LYS A 37 -10.54 12.81 -0.38
C LYS A 37 -9.03 12.57 -0.50
N ASP A 38 -8.59 11.63 -1.35
CA ASP A 38 -7.16 11.40 -1.60
C ASP A 38 -6.47 12.67 -2.14
N LEU A 39 -7.13 13.39 -3.06
CA LEU A 39 -6.61 14.64 -3.61
C LEU A 39 -6.53 15.76 -2.56
N GLU A 40 -7.48 15.83 -1.63
CA GLU A 40 -7.43 16.76 -0.51
C GLU A 40 -6.30 16.43 0.46
N LEU A 41 -6.12 15.16 0.81
CA LEU A 41 -5.02 14.71 1.67
C LEU A 41 -3.66 15.04 1.04
N LEU A 42 -3.52 14.90 -0.29
CA LEU A 42 -2.29 15.26 -1.00
C LEU A 42 -1.93 16.74 -0.93
N LYS A 43 -2.89 17.65 -0.76
CA LYS A 43 -2.61 19.10 -0.59
C LYS A 43 -1.86 19.38 0.72
N ASN A 44 -2.13 18.58 1.75
CA ASN A 44 -1.60 18.74 3.10
C ASN A 44 -0.45 17.79 3.41
N ALA A 45 -0.29 16.71 2.63
CA ALA A 45 0.83 15.80 2.76
C ALA A 45 2.12 16.47 2.25
N PRO A 46 3.30 16.17 2.82
CA PRO A 46 4.60 16.63 2.30
C PRO A 46 4.97 16.02 0.93
N GLY A 47 3.99 15.51 0.18
CA GLY A 47 4.13 14.81 -1.09
C GLY A 47 4.45 13.32 -0.94
N PHE A 48 4.11 12.53 -1.97
CA PHE A 48 4.54 11.13 -2.11
C PHE A 48 6.03 11.11 -2.49
N GLN A 49 6.90 11.45 -1.55
CA GLN A 49 8.26 11.86 -1.87
C GLN A 49 9.18 10.75 -2.39
N PHE A 50 8.81 9.48 -2.28
CA PHE A 50 9.73 8.36 -2.57
C PHE A 50 9.97 8.09 -4.06
N LEU A 51 9.12 8.62 -4.95
CA LEU A 51 9.17 8.33 -6.39
C LEU A 51 9.53 9.54 -7.26
N THR A 52 10.02 10.64 -6.67
CA THR A 52 10.46 11.77 -7.50
C THR A 52 11.69 11.40 -8.33
N ALA A 53 11.80 11.99 -9.52
CA ALA A 53 12.91 11.77 -10.43
C ALA A 53 14.27 11.94 -9.74
N ASP A 54 14.38 12.95 -8.87
CA ASP A 54 15.62 13.23 -8.13
C ASP A 54 15.93 12.19 -7.07
N LYS A 55 14.93 11.71 -6.31
CA LYS A 55 15.18 10.64 -5.33
C LYS A 55 15.56 9.32 -6.01
N LEU A 56 15.00 9.03 -7.19
CA LEU A 56 15.34 7.82 -7.97
C LEU A 56 16.79 7.80 -8.51
N LYS A 57 17.46 8.95 -8.59
CA LYS A 57 18.90 9.00 -8.89
C LYS A 57 19.72 8.37 -7.76
N SER A 58 19.23 8.42 -6.52
CA SER A 58 19.87 7.73 -5.41
C SER A 58 19.81 6.22 -5.60
N ARG A 59 20.99 5.58 -5.57
CA ARG A 59 21.11 4.13 -5.74
C ARG A 59 20.44 3.35 -4.61
N SER A 60 20.44 3.88 -3.38
CA SER A 60 19.76 3.23 -2.25
C SER A 60 18.24 3.21 -2.45
N VAL A 61 17.66 4.36 -2.81
CA VAL A 61 16.22 4.49 -3.11
C VAL A 61 15.83 3.57 -4.26
N PHE A 62 16.58 3.59 -5.36
CA PHE A 62 16.35 2.69 -6.49
C PHE A 62 16.42 1.22 -6.06
N ASN A 63 17.43 0.83 -5.29
CA ASN A 63 17.58 -0.56 -4.86
C ASN A 63 16.41 -1.02 -3.98
N ASN A 64 15.93 -0.17 -3.07
CA ASN A 64 14.77 -0.49 -2.22
C ASN A 64 13.51 -0.70 -3.07
N LEU A 65 13.17 0.27 -3.93
CA LEU A 65 12.01 0.16 -4.83
C LEU A 65 12.11 -1.02 -5.79
N ARG A 66 13.33 -1.33 -6.26
CA ARG A 66 13.58 -2.51 -7.08
C ARG A 66 13.30 -3.80 -6.29
N SER A 67 13.71 -3.86 -5.03
CA SER A 67 13.42 -5.00 -4.16
C SER A 67 11.92 -5.13 -3.91
N ASP A 68 11.23 -4.03 -3.60
CA ASP A 68 9.77 -4.02 -3.42
C ASP A 68 9.05 -4.48 -4.69
N PHE A 69 9.48 -4.00 -5.87
CA PHE A 69 8.97 -4.44 -7.16
C PHE A 69 9.21 -5.93 -7.42
N LEU A 70 10.39 -6.44 -7.05
CA LEU A 70 10.67 -7.88 -7.17
C LEU A 70 9.77 -8.68 -6.23
N VAL A 71 9.57 -8.26 -4.99
CA VAL A 71 8.69 -8.93 -4.03
C VAL A 71 7.24 -8.93 -4.54
N ALA A 72 6.75 -7.77 -4.98
CA ALA A 72 5.36 -7.61 -5.43
C ALA A 72 5.01 -8.39 -6.72
N PHE A 73 5.96 -8.55 -7.65
CA PHE A 73 5.67 -9.10 -8.99
C PHE A 73 6.42 -10.40 -9.32
N SER A 74 7.24 -10.94 -8.42
CA SER A 74 7.84 -12.27 -8.64
C SER A 74 6.80 -13.37 -8.48
N LYS A 75 7.12 -14.55 -9.00
CA LYS A 75 6.42 -15.77 -8.62
C LYS A 75 6.86 -16.16 -7.21
N TRP A 76 5.89 -16.48 -6.36
CA TRP A 76 6.10 -16.99 -5.02
C TRP A 76 5.96 -18.50 -5.06
N ASP A 77 6.76 -19.20 -4.26
CA ASP A 77 6.69 -20.66 -4.13
C ASP A 77 5.62 -21.10 -3.11
N PHE A 78 4.84 -20.14 -2.59
CA PHE A 78 3.72 -20.35 -1.68
C PHE A 78 2.58 -19.38 -2.01
N ASP A 79 1.36 -19.74 -1.59
CA ASP A 79 0.20 -18.85 -1.62
C ASP A 79 0.07 -18.10 -0.28
N PRO A 80 0.15 -16.75 -0.26
CA PRO A 80 -0.07 -15.97 0.96
C PRO A 80 -1.44 -16.22 1.63
N LEU A 81 -2.45 -16.66 0.88
CA LEU A 81 -3.79 -16.97 1.41
C LEU A 81 -3.85 -18.31 2.14
N GLU A 82 -2.81 -19.14 2.06
CA GLU A 82 -2.72 -20.44 2.74
C GLU A 82 -1.87 -20.37 4.03
N LEU A 83 -1.47 -19.17 4.44
CA LEU A 83 -0.66 -18.98 5.65
C LEU A 83 -1.47 -19.30 6.92
N SER A 84 -0.98 -20.28 7.69
CA SER A 84 -1.43 -20.52 9.06
C SER A 84 -1.05 -19.35 9.95
N ASN A 85 -1.85 -19.10 11.01
CA ASN A 85 -1.51 -18.09 12.02
C ASN A 85 -0.10 -18.35 12.58
N PRO A 86 0.88 -17.46 12.35
CA PRO A 86 2.24 -17.66 12.85
C PRO A 86 2.40 -17.23 14.31
N PHE A 87 1.36 -16.65 14.93
CA PHE A 87 1.40 -16.12 16.29
C PHE A 87 0.80 -17.11 17.31
N PRO A 88 1.32 -17.16 18.56
CA PRO A 88 0.71 -17.93 19.64
C PRO A 88 -0.74 -17.54 19.91
N GLU A 89 -1.58 -18.48 20.38
CA GLU A 89 -3.01 -18.25 20.64
C GLU A 89 -3.30 -17.11 21.63
N ASN A 90 -2.34 -16.78 22.50
CA ASN A 90 -2.47 -15.73 23.51
C ASN A 90 -2.13 -14.32 22.99
N ASP A 91 -1.58 -14.20 21.78
CA ASP A 91 -1.32 -12.90 21.18
C ASP A 91 -2.60 -12.36 20.56
N LYS A 92 -3.06 -11.22 21.07
CA LYS A 92 -4.13 -10.43 20.46
C LYS A 92 -3.74 -10.19 18.99
N ARG A 93 -4.60 -10.60 18.05
CA ARG A 93 -4.44 -10.49 16.57
C ARG A 93 -3.49 -9.37 16.16
N PRO A 94 -2.17 -9.63 16.02
CA PRO A 94 -1.18 -8.56 15.96
C PRO A 94 -1.08 -7.94 14.57
N VAL A 95 -1.74 -8.54 13.59
CA VAL A 95 -1.73 -8.11 12.20
C VAL A 95 -3.06 -7.46 11.86
N HIS A 96 -2.99 -6.21 11.42
CA HIS A 96 -4.13 -5.42 11.01
C HIS A 96 -4.02 -5.08 9.52
N ILE A 97 -5.12 -5.20 8.78
CA ILE A 97 -5.25 -4.66 7.43
C ILE A 97 -6.30 -3.56 7.47
N TRP A 98 -5.91 -2.37 7.01
CA TRP A 98 -6.77 -1.22 6.86
C TRP A 98 -6.95 -0.92 5.38
N HIS A 99 -8.19 -0.81 4.94
CA HIS A 99 -8.51 -0.60 3.53
C HIS A 99 -9.56 0.48 3.35
N GLY A 100 -9.34 1.36 2.39
CA GLY A 100 -10.29 2.39 1.99
C GLY A 100 -11.33 1.79 1.05
N CYS A 101 -12.62 1.91 1.36
CA CYS A 101 -13.68 1.34 0.53
C CYS A 101 -13.77 2.00 -0.87
N GLU A 102 -13.26 3.22 -1.00
CA GLU A 102 -13.23 3.98 -2.25
C GLU A 102 -11.86 3.86 -2.96
N ASP A 103 -10.99 2.94 -2.54
CA ASP A 103 -9.71 2.68 -3.21
C ASP A 103 -9.95 2.19 -4.66
N ARG A 104 -9.47 2.97 -5.62
CA ARG A 104 -9.59 2.67 -7.06
C ARG A 104 -8.39 1.93 -7.64
N PHE A 105 -7.33 1.74 -6.85
CA PHE A 105 -6.15 0.95 -7.22
C PHE A 105 -6.32 -0.52 -6.85
N ILE A 106 -6.80 -0.80 -5.63
CA ILE A 106 -6.96 -2.15 -5.10
C ILE A 106 -8.44 -2.40 -4.79
N ASN A 107 -8.99 -3.47 -5.36
CA ASN A 107 -10.41 -3.79 -5.20
C ASN A 107 -10.74 -4.25 -3.76
N LEU A 108 -11.72 -3.59 -3.13
CA LEU A 108 -12.24 -3.94 -1.79
C LEU A 108 -12.57 -5.43 -1.63
N LYS A 109 -13.17 -6.08 -2.64
CA LYS A 109 -13.54 -7.50 -2.60
C LYS A 109 -12.33 -8.40 -2.45
N LEU A 110 -11.18 -8.00 -3.01
CA LEU A 110 -9.94 -8.76 -2.85
C LEU A 110 -9.50 -8.77 -1.39
N GLN A 111 -9.54 -7.62 -0.71
CA GLN A 111 -9.13 -7.55 0.70
C GLN A 111 -10.12 -8.21 1.65
N ARG A 112 -11.42 -8.18 1.34
CA ARG A 112 -12.42 -9.01 2.04
C ARG A 112 -12.12 -10.50 1.89
N HIS A 113 -11.77 -10.95 0.68
CA HIS A 113 -11.39 -12.35 0.47
C HIS A 113 -10.13 -12.75 1.27
N VAL A 114 -9.14 -11.85 1.35
CA VAL A 114 -7.94 -12.06 2.17
C VAL A 114 -8.31 -12.23 3.65
N SER A 115 -9.18 -11.37 4.19
CA SER A 115 -9.57 -11.44 5.60
C SER A 115 -10.43 -12.66 5.94
N GLU A 116 -11.26 -13.12 5.01
CA GLU A 116 -12.00 -14.38 5.14
C GLU A 116 -11.06 -15.60 5.16
N ARG A 117 -10.02 -15.61 4.31
CA ARG A 117 -9.04 -16.70 4.23
C ARG A 117 -8.05 -16.72 5.40
N LEU A 118 -7.71 -15.54 5.94
CA LEU A 118 -6.74 -15.37 7.01
C LEU A 118 -7.42 -14.75 8.25
N PRO A 119 -8.24 -15.53 9.01
CA PRO A 119 -9.05 -15.02 10.11
C PRO A 119 -8.24 -14.53 11.33
N TRP A 120 -6.93 -14.77 11.32
CA TRP A 120 -5.97 -14.24 12.30
C TRP A 120 -5.59 -12.78 12.04
N ILE A 121 -5.95 -12.23 10.87
CA ILE A 121 -5.79 -10.81 10.54
C ILE A 121 -7.02 -10.03 11.00
N GLN A 122 -6.80 -8.92 11.70
CA GLN A 122 -7.84 -7.97 12.02
C GLN A 122 -8.08 -7.02 10.84
N TYR A 123 -9.24 -7.11 10.20
CA TYR A 123 -9.58 -6.31 9.02
C TYR A 123 -10.44 -5.08 9.38
N HIS A 124 -10.09 -3.94 8.79
CA HIS A 124 -10.73 -2.64 9.01
C HIS A 124 -11.08 -1.95 7.69
N GLU A 125 -12.27 -1.36 7.62
CA GLU A 125 -12.80 -0.65 6.45
C GLU A 125 -13.00 0.84 6.73
N VAL A 126 -12.24 1.68 6.03
CA VAL A 126 -12.40 3.13 6.03
C VAL A 126 -13.40 3.49 4.93
N HIS A 127 -14.64 3.73 5.33
CA HIS A 127 -15.78 3.78 4.42
C HIS A 127 -15.70 4.90 3.37
N ASP A 128 -15.19 6.06 3.75
CA ASP A 128 -14.95 7.19 2.85
C ASP A 128 -13.47 7.29 2.42
N GLY A 129 -12.66 6.28 2.78
CA GLY A 129 -11.22 6.26 2.54
C GLY A 129 -10.90 5.80 1.12
N GLY A 130 -9.96 6.50 0.48
CA GLY A 130 -9.33 6.06 -0.76
C GLY A 130 -7.99 5.37 -0.53
N HIS A 131 -7.15 5.36 -1.55
CA HIS A 131 -5.84 4.70 -1.51
C HIS A 131 -4.86 5.36 -0.53
N LEU A 132 -5.07 6.65 -0.23
CA LEU A 132 -4.17 7.47 0.56
C LEU A 132 -4.63 7.62 2.02
N LEU A 133 -5.46 6.69 2.51
CA LEU A 133 -6.03 6.71 3.87
C LEU A 133 -5.00 6.93 4.99
N ILE A 134 -3.73 6.55 4.79
CA ILE A 134 -2.67 6.73 5.80
C ILE A 134 -2.34 8.20 6.08
N TYR A 135 -2.68 9.11 5.17
CA TYR A 135 -2.50 10.55 5.35
C TYR A 135 -3.67 11.21 6.07
N ASP A 136 -4.79 10.51 6.28
CA ASP A 136 -5.89 10.98 7.11
C ASP A 136 -5.49 10.83 8.59
N THR A 137 -5.35 11.95 9.29
CA THR A 137 -4.91 11.98 10.69
C THR A 137 -5.82 11.16 11.60
N ALA A 138 -7.13 11.16 11.37
CA ALA A 138 -8.08 10.42 12.20
C ALA A 138 -7.94 8.90 11.99
N VAL A 139 -7.70 8.48 10.74
CA VAL A 139 -7.43 7.08 10.40
C VAL A 139 -6.07 6.65 10.98
N CYS A 140 -5.04 7.48 10.82
CA CYS A 140 -3.71 7.22 11.36
C CYS A 140 -3.72 7.09 12.89
N GLU A 141 -4.44 7.97 13.59
CA GLU A 141 -4.63 7.88 15.04
C GLU A 141 -5.31 6.56 15.44
N ALA A 142 -6.35 6.14 14.71
CA ALA A 142 -7.03 4.88 14.97
C ALA A 142 -6.11 3.67 14.76
N ILE A 143 -5.31 3.66 13.68
CA ILE A 143 -4.29 2.63 13.42
C ILE A 143 -3.32 2.54 14.60
N LEU A 144 -2.79 3.68 15.06
CA LEU A 144 -1.84 3.72 16.17
C LEU A 144 -2.49 3.23 17.49
N LYS A 145 -3.74 3.59 17.77
CA LYS A 145 -4.46 3.09 18.95
C LYS A 145 -4.70 1.59 18.88
N SER A 146 -5.08 1.06 17.72
CA SER A 146 -5.21 -0.39 17.51
C SER A 146 -3.89 -1.12 17.75
N LEU A 147 -2.79 -0.65 17.16
CA LEU A 147 -1.49 -1.31 17.24
C LEU A 147 -0.82 -1.19 18.62
N LEU A 148 -0.92 -0.02 19.27
CA LEU A 148 -0.19 0.26 20.52
C LEU A 148 -1.00 -0.02 21.78
N LEU A 149 -2.32 0.16 21.71
CA LEU A 149 -3.21 0.04 22.87
C LEU A 149 -4.16 -1.16 22.75
N GLY A 150 -4.29 -1.76 21.56
CA GLY A 150 -5.28 -2.82 21.31
C GLY A 150 -6.72 -2.31 21.35
N VAL A 151 -6.94 -1.02 21.07
CA VAL A 151 -8.26 -0.39 21.08
C VAL A 151 -8.73 -0.15 19.64
N ASP A 152 -9.65 -0.99 19.18
CA ASP A 152 -10.25 -0.87 17.86
C ASP A 152 -11.47 0.07 17.89
N THR A 153 -11.58 0.94 16.90
CA THR A 153 -12.72 1.86 16.77
C THR A 153 -13.86 1.18 16.03
N PRO A 154 -15.09 1.12 16.57
CA PRO A 154 -16.22 0.48 15.90
C PRO A 154 -16.55 1.09 14.53
N LEU A 155 -16.17 2.34 14.30
CA LEU A 155 -16.34 3.08 13.04
C LEU A 155 -15.76 2.35 11.82
N TYR A 156 -14.65 1.62 12.01
CA TYR A 156 -13.93 0.94 10.94
C TYR A 156 -14.20 -0.56 10.89
N THR A 157 -15.21 -1.03 11.62
CA THR A 157 -15.66 -2.42 11.54
C THR A 157 -16.15 -2.70 10.10
N PRO A 158 -15.66 -3.76 9.44
CA PRO A 158 -16.14 -4.13 8.12
C PRO A 158 -17.64 -4.37 8.09
N LYS A 159 -18.32 -3.83 7.07
CA LYS A 159 -19.74 -4.11 6.84
C LYS A 159 -19.86 -5.14 5.74
N PHE A 160 -19.87 -6.40 6.14
CA PHE A 160 -20.24 -7.49 5.25
C PHE A 160 -21.75 -7.38 4.99
N THR A 161 -22.13 -6.87 3.83
CA THR A 161 -23.51 -7.00 3.35
C THR A 161 -23.72 -8.46 2.98
N SER A 162 -24.51 -9.18 3.77
CA SER A 162 -25.02 -10.53 3.48
C SER A 162 -25.86 -10.56 2.21
#